data_AF-A0A2E2WRK8-F1
#
_entry.id   AF-A0A2E2WRK8-F1
#
_cell.length_a   1.000
_cell.length_b   1.000
_cell.length_c   1.000
_cell.angle_alpha   90.00
_cell.angle_beta   90.00
_cell.angle_gamma   90.00
#
_symmetry.space_group_name_H-M   'P 1'
#
loop_
_entity.id
_entity.type
_entity.pdbx_description
1 polymer ?
#
loop_
_entity_poly.entity_id
_entity_poly.type
_entity_poly.pdbx_seq_one_letter_code
_entity_poly.pdbx_strand_id
1 'polypeptide(L)'
;MAIKNLINGKFVDELAAHDRGLHYGDGLFETITVENMQLLCWDEHLKRLERGCIKLNIAVPDKNLLKNEVSELINTESQGVIKIIISRGQGGRGYKILENIAPTRIISLYPWPNYYNENSSSGVKTRI
;
A
#
# COMPACT_ATOMS: atom_id res chain seq x y z
N MET A 1 -14.67 -4.69 0.38
CA MET A 1 -14.02 -3.83 1.39
C MET A 1 -12.71 -4.49 1.82
N ALA A 2 -11.82 -3.76 2.51
CA ALA A 2 -10.65 -4.40 3.12
C ALA A 2 -11.12 -5.36 4.22
N ILE A 3 -10.45 -6.50 4.36
CA ILE A 3 -10.65 -7.49 5.43
C ILE A 3 -10.01 -6.97 6.73
N LYS A 4 -8.80 -6.41 6.62
CA LYS A 4 -8.03 -5.82 7.72
C LYS A 4 -7.25 -4.61 7.23
N ASN A 5 -7.09 -3.62 8.09
CA ASN A 5 -6.23 -2.45 7.87
C ASN A 5 -5.24 -2.33 9.03
N LEU A 6 -3.99 -2.00 8.71
CA LEU A 6 -2.93 -1.69 9.65
C LEU A 6 -2.34 -0.33 9.28
N ILE A 7 -2.48 0.66 10.17
CA ILE A 7 -1.94 2.01 9.96
C ILE A 7 -0.86 2.26 11.00
N ASN A 8 0.38 2.49 10.54
CA ASN A 8 1.55 2.69 11.38
C ASN A 8 1.72 1.60 12.45
N GLY A 9 1.48 0.34 12.09
CA GLY A 9 1.62 -0.82 12.98
C GLY A 9 0.42 -1.05 13.92
N LYS A 10 -0.71 -0.37 13.71
CA LYS A 10 -1.92 -0.54 14.54
C LYS A 10 -3.13 -0.93 13.70
N PHE A 11 -3.93 -1.88 14.18
CA PHE A 11 -5.18 -2.28 13.53
C PHE A 11 -6.25 -1.21 13.76
N VAL A 12 -6.37 -0.28 12.81
CA VAL A 12 -7.32 0.83 12.83
C VAL A 12 -7.80 1.12 11.42
N ASP A 13 -9.03 1.63 11.30
CA ASP A 13 -9.66 1.97 10.02
C ASP A 13 -9.68 3.49 9.74
N GLU A 14 -9.23 4.29 10.72
CA GLU A 14 -9.28 5.75 10.66
C GLU A 14 -7.90 6.34 10.42
N LEU A 15 -7.83 7.27 9.47
CA LEU A 15 -6.65 8.09 9.19
C LEU A 15 -6.89 9.51 9.70
N ALA A 16 -5.84 10.15 10.18
CA ALA A 16 -5.89 11.56 10.53
C ALA A 16 -6.34 12.40 9.32
N ALA A 17 -7.35 13.24 9.49
CA ALA A 17 -7.92 14.06 8.42
C ALA A 17 -6.91 15.03 7.79
N HIS A 18 -5.80 15.32 8.47
CA HIS A 18 -4.73 16.21 8.02
C HIS A 18 -3.54 15.45 7.41
N ASP A 19 -3.71 14.17 7.07
CA ASP A 19 -2.73 13.43 6.29
C ASP A 19 -2.62 13.99 4.87
N ARG A 20 -1.39 14.26 4.43
CA ARG A 20 -1.14 14.86 3.11
C ARG A 20 -1.50 13.95 1.95
N GLY A 21 -1.57 12.64 2.17
CA GLY A 21 -2.11 11.69 1.21
C GLY A 21 -3.57 12.00 0.86
N LEU A 22 -4.39 12.39 1.85
CA LEU A 22 -5.78 12.79 1.63
C LEU A 22 -5.89 14.15 0.92
N HIS A 23 -5.07 15.12 1.32
CA HIS A 23 -5.19 16.48 0.80
C HIS A 23 -4.60 16.67 -0.61
N TYR A 24 -3.52 15.97 -0.93
CA TYR A 24 -2.70 16.27 -2.10
C TYR A 24 -2.35 15.05 -2.94
N GLY A 25 -2.77 13.84 -2.52
CA GLY A 25 -2.25 12.60 -3.10
C GLY A 25 -0.73 12.47 -2.90
N ASP A 26 -0.19 13.09 -1.86
CA ASP A 26 1.25 13.19 -1.60
C ASP A 26 1.77 11.89 -0.98
N GLY A 27 1.96 10.91 -1.85
CA GLY A 27 2.33 9.55 -1.51
C GLY A 27 2.42 8.64 -2.74
N LEU A 28 2.55 7.35 -2.49
CA LEU A 28 2.59 6.30 -3.49
C LEU A 28 2.00 5.01 -2.92
N PHE A 29 1.78 4.02 -3.78
CA PHE A 29 1.24 2.74 -3.35
C PHE A 29 1.75 1.56 -4.16
N GLU A 30 1.59 0.38 -3.58
CA GLU A 30 1.79 -0.93 -4.19
C GLU A 30 0.53 -1.77 -4.01
N THR A 31 0.23 -2.61 -5.00
CA THR A 31 -0.86 -3.60 -4.96
C THR A 31 -0.25 -4.95 -5.32
N ILE A 32 -0.27 -5.88 -4.37
CA ILE A 32 0.57 -7.09 -4.37
C ILE A 32 -0.35 -8.30 -4.21
N THR A 33 -0.20 -9.28 -5.09
CA THR A 33 -0.93 -10.55 -4.99
C THR A 33 -0.40 -11.38 -3.81
N VAL A 34 -1.34 -11.92 -3.03
CA VAL A 34 -1.10 -12.99 -2.06
C VAL A 34 -1.62 -14.28 -2.67
N GLU A 35 -0.75 -15.28 -2.79
CA GLU A 35 -1.10 -16.62 -3.24
C GLU A 35 -0.35 -17.65 -2.40
N ASN A 36 -1.05 -18.67 -1.88
CA ASN A 36 -0.49 -19.67 -0.95
C ASN A 36 0.25 -19.02 0.23
N MET A 37 -0.30 -17.93 0.78
CA MET A 37 0.30 -17.10 1.84
C MET A 37 1.67 -16.48 1.46
N GLN A 38 2.00 -16.41 0.17
CA GLN A 38 3.22 -15.76 -0.33
C GLN A 38 2.88 -14.49 -1.11
N LEU A 39 3.75 -13.49 -0.97
CA LEU A 39 3.65 -12.24 -1.71
C LEU A 39 4.38 -12.40 -3.05
N LEU A 40 3.65 -12.35 -4.16
CA LEU A 40 4.25 -12.45 -5.48
C LEU A 40 5.07 -11.19 -5.80
N CYS A 41 6.28 -11.37 -6.34
CA CYS A 41 7.18 -10.29 -6.76
C CYS A 41 7.47 -9.26 -5.66
N TRP A 42 7.54 -9.69 -4.40
CA TRP A 42 7.71 -8.81 -3.24
C TRP A 42 8.91 -7.87 -3.36
N ASP A 43 10.07 -8.38 -3.80
CA ASP A 43 11.29 -7.58 -3.89
C ASP A 43 11.19 -6.52 -5.00
N GLU A 44 10.50 -6.82 -6.10
CA GLU A 44 10.23 -5.90 -7.21
C GLU A 44 9.28 -4.78 -6.78
N HIS A 45 8.23 -5.12 -6.04
CA HIS A 45 7.31 -4.16 -5.44
C HIS A 45 8.05 -3.22 -4.47
N LEU A 46 8.90 -3.75 -3.58
CA LEU A 46 9.67 -2.93 -2.67
C LEU A 46 10.69 -2.04 -3.38
N LYS A 47 11.38 -2.55 -4.41
CA LYS A 47 12.29 -1.73 -5.24
C LYS A 47 11.54 -0.58 -5.94
N ARG A 48 10.28 -0.79 -6.36
CA ARG A 48 9.46 0.27 -6.94
C ARG A 48 9.03 1.29 -5.88
N LEU A 49 8.58 0.81 -4.71
CA LEU A 49 8.20 1.64 -3.57
C LEU A 49 9.37 2.54 -3.13
N GLU A 50 10.56 1.97 -2.91
CA GLU A 50 11.77 2.68 -2.50
C GLU A 50 12.15 3.77 -3.51
N ARG A 51 12.22 3.43 -4.81
CA ARG A 51 12.50 4.41 -5.87
C ARG A 51 11.49 5.55 -5.89
N GLY A 52 10.21 5.25 -5.66
CA GLY A 52 9.16 6.26 -5.59
C GLY A 52 9.29 7.17 -4.37
N CYS A 53 9.55 6.61 -3.19
CA CYS A 53 9.84 7.37 -1.97
C CYS A 53 11.03 8.32 -2.17
N ILE A 54 12.15 7.83 -2.71
CA ILE A 54 13.34 8.64 -3.02
C ILE A 54 12.98 9.78 -3.98
N LYS A 55 12.27 9.49 -5.08
CA LYS A 55 11.90 10.48 -6.09
C LYS A 55 10.95 11.55 -5.55
N LEU A 56 10.08 11.20 -4.61
CA LEU A 56 9.14 12.11 -3.95
C LEU A 56 9.72 12.76 -2.69
N ASN A 57 10.98 12.48 -2.34
CA ASN A 57 11.60 12.92 -1.10
C ASN A 57 10.77 12.56 0.14
N ILE A 58 10.23 11.34 0.18
CA ILE A 58 9.54 10.74 1.33
C ILE A 58 10.52 9.76 1.98
N ALA A 59 10.65 9.79 3.31
CA ALA A 59 11.53 8.87 4.01
C ALA A 59 11.13 7.41 3.70
N VAL A 60 12.11 6.59 3.30
CA VAL A 60 11.86 5.20 2.91
C VAL A 60 11.58 4.39 4.19
N PRO A 61 10.43 3.71 4.30
CA PRO A 61 10.17 2.82 5.42
C PRO A 61 11.14 1.64 5.46
N ASP A 62 11.47 1.15 6.65
CA ASP A 62 12.30 -0.04 6.80
C ASP A 62 11.64 -1.27 6.14
N LYS A 63 12.43 -2.02 5.36
CA LYS A 63 11.96 -3.18 4.61
C LYS A 63 11.50 -4.32 5.52
N ASN A 64 12.20 -4.56 6.62
CA ASN A 64 11.85 -5.66 7.54
C ASN A 64 10.59 -5.31 8.32
N LEU A 65 10.44 -4.04 8.72
CA LEU A 65 9.22 -3.53 9.33
C LEU A 65 8.01 -3.75 8.42
N LEU A 66 8.08 -3.32 7.15
CA LEU A 66 6.99 -3.55 6.20
C LEU A 66 6.68 -5.03 6.02
N LYS A 67 7.70 -5.88 5.93
CA LYS A 67 7.52 -7.33 5.79
C LYS A 67 6.81 -7.93 7.00
N ASN A 68 7.18 -7.53 8.21
CA ASN A 68 6.55 -7.98 9.44
C ASN A 68 5.09 -7.52 9.51
N GLU A 69 4.84 -6.24 9.24
CA GLU A 69 3.49 -5.68 9.22
C GLU A 69 2.60 -6.39 8.18
N VAL A 70 3.09 -6.67 6.97
CA VAL A 70 2.33 -7.46 5.97
C VAL A 70 2.06 -8.89 6.46
N SER A 71 3.04 -9.52 7.11
CA SER A 71 2.91 -10.89 7.63
C SER A 71 1.80 -11.00 8.68
N GLU A 72 1.59 -9.96 9.50
CA GLU A 72 0.50 -9.89 10.46
C GLU A 72 -0.90 -9.90 9.81
N LEU A 73 -1.04 -9.35 8.60
CA LEU A 73 -2.32 -9.35 7.88
C LEU A 73 -2.62 -10.69 7.21
N ILE A 74 -1.63 -11.31 6.55
CA ILE A 74 -1.85 -12.49 5.69
C ILE A 74 -2.01 -13.81 6.46
N ASN A 75 -1.78 -13.83 7.78
CA ASN A 75 -1.77 -15.05 8.60
C ASN A 75 -3.12 -15.82 8.63
N THR A 76 -4.20 -15.28 8.05
CA THR A 76 -5.52 -15.94 8.04
C THR A 76 -6.07 -16.19 6.64
N GLU A 77 -5.40 -15.73 5.57
CA GLU A 77 -5.93 -15.79 4.21
C GLU A 77 -4.89 -16.37 3.25
N SER A 78 -5.25 -17.46 2.57
CA SER A 78 -4.35 -18.13 1.62
C SER A 78 -4.23 -17.38 0.29
N GLN A 79 -5.25 -16.60 -0.09
CA GLN A 79 -5.31 -15.86 -1.34
C GLN A 79 -5.95 -14.49 -1.13
N GLY A 80 -5.37 -13.45 -1.74
CA GLY A 80 -5.89 -12.09 -1.59
C GLY A 80 -4.98 -11.05 -2.23
N VAL A 81 -5.18 -9.80 -1.84
CA VAL A 81 -4.39 -8.68 -2.34
C VAL A 81 -3.97 -7.81 -1.17
N ILE A 82 -2.67 -7.59 -1.02
CA ILE A 82 -2.10 -6.60 -0.10
C ILE A 82 -1.94 -5.29 -0.84
N LYS A 83 -2.49 -4.21 -0.27
CA LYS A 83 -2.23 -2.85 -0.71
C LYS A 83 -1.38 -2.14 0.33
N ILE A 84 -0.23 -1.63 -0.07
CA ILE A 84 0.63 -0.77 0.77
C ILE A 84 0.51 0.65 0.23
N ILE A 85 0.15 1.61 1.07
CA ILE A 85 0.18 3.04 0.76
C ILE A 85 1.17 3.71 1.71
N ILE A 86 2.09 4.48 1.14
CA ILE A 86 3.00 5.34 1.90
C ILE A 86 2.63 6.78 1.54
N SER A 87 2.12 7.55 2.50
CA SER A 87 1.95 8.99 2.35
C SER A 87 3.09 9.73 3.02
N ARG A 88 3.30 11.00 2.66
CA ARG A 88 4.25 11.87 3.36
C ARG A 88 3.92 12.02 4.85
N GLY A 89 2.69 11.75 5.25
CA GLY A 89 2.23 11.80 6.64
C GLY A 89 1.45 13.06 6.99
N GLN A 90 1.33 13.30 8.29
CA GLN A 90 0.61 14.43 8.87
C GLN A 90 1.48 15.69 8.90
N GLY A 91 0.92 16.85 8.52
CA GLY A 91 1.54 18.13 8.86
C GLY A 91 1.46 19.24 7.80
N GLY A 92 1.69 20.46 8.29
CA GLY A 92 1.72 21.69 7.50
C GLY A 92 0.37 22.12 6.95
N ARG A 93 0.33 23.31 6.35
CA ARG A 93 -0.77 23.78 5.51
C ARG A 93 -0.18 24.29 4.20
N GLY A 94 -0.79 23.91 3.09
CA GLY A 94 -0.29 24.23 1.76
C GLY A 94 0.81 23.27 1.28
N TYR A 95 1.46 23.65 0.20
CA TYR A 95 2.32 22.74 -0.55
C TYR A 95 3.74 22.59 0.01
N LYS A 96 4.18 23.49 0.91
CA LYS A 96 5.52 23.41 1.50
C LYS A 96 5.66 22.14 2.34
N ILE A 97 6.68 21.34 2.02
CA ILE A 97 7.08 20.18 2.80
C ILE A 97 7.80 20.69 4.06
N LEU A 98 7.33 20.28 5.24
CA LEU A 98 8.03 20.56 6.50
C LEU A 98 9.18 19.56 6.69
N GLU A 99 10.18 19.97 7.44
CA GLU A 99 11.27 19.09 7.85
C GLU A 99 10.75 18.03 8.84
N ASN A 100 11.36 16.84 8.82
CA ASN A 100 11.13 15.76 9.79
C ASN A 100 9.69 15.20 9.87
N ILE A 101 8.93 15.23 8.78
CA ILE A 101 7.63 14.54 8.73
C ILE A 101 7.85 13.02 8.65
N ALA A 102 7.23 12.28 9.57
CA ALA A 102 7.19 10.82 9.53
C ALA A 102 6.12 10.35 8.50
N PRO A 103 6.48 9.50 7.52
CA PRO A 103 5.52 8.94 6.57
C PRO A 103 4.44 8.11 7.27
N THR A 104 3.20 8.19 6.78
CA THR A 104 2.14 7.27 7.20
C THR A 104 2.21 6.01 6.34
N ARG A 105 2.28 4.83 6.98
CA ARG A 105 2.18 3.51 6.34
C ARG A 105 0.78 2.97 6.55
N ILE A 106 0.08 2.67 5.47
CA ILE A 106 -1.24 2.03 5.48
C ILE A 106 -1.10 0.71 4.73
N ILE A 107 -1.40 -0.41 5.39
CA ILE A 107 -1.37 -1.73 4.80
C ILE A 107 -2.76 -2.34 4.94
N SER A 108 -3.35 -2.74 3.82
CA SER A 108 -4.71 -3.27 3.76
C SER A 108 -4.72 -4.62 3.05
N LEU A 109 -5.43 -5.59 3.62
CA LEU A 109 -5.69 -6.86 2.97
C LEU A 109 -7.09 -6.84 2.35
N TYR A 110 -7.19 -7.20 1.08
CA TYR A 110 -8.44 -7.31 0.32
C TYR A 110 -8.68 -8.75 -0.13
N PRO A 111 -9.95 -9.16 -0.30
CA PRO A 111 -10.27 -10.46 -0.88
C PRO A 111 -9.79 -10.54 -2.32
N TRP A 112 -9.62 -11.78 -2.81
CA TRP A 112 -9.30 -11.99 -4.21
C TRP A 112 -10.41 -11.45 -5.13
N PRO A 113 -10.07 -10.70 -6.18
CA PRO A 113 -11.05 -10.19 -7.14
C PRO A 113 -11.66 -11.29 -8.02
N ASN A 114 -12.99 -11.31 -8.14
CA ASN A 114 -13.74 -12.37 -8.83
C ASN A 114 -13.80 -12.25 -10.39
N TYR A 115 -13.14 -11.27 -11.01
CA TYR A 115 -13.33 -10.95 -12.43
C TYR A 115 -12.20 -11.43 -13.38
N TYR A 116 -11.22 -12.20 -12.89
CA TYR A 116 -10.07 -12.63 -13.70
C TYR A 116 -10.31 -13.89 -14.55
N ASN A 117 -11.29 -14.72 -14.18
CA ASN A 117 -11.41 -16.08 -14.74
C ASN A 117 -11.83 -16.11 -16.21
N GLU A 118 -12.74 -15.23 -16.65
CA GLU A 118 -13.20 -15.23 -18.04
C GLU A 118 -12.21 -14.48 -18.95
N ASN A 119 -11.80 -13.27 -18.55
CA ASN A 119 -10.96 -12.38 -19.36
C ASN A 119 -9.58 -12.95 -19.73
N SER A 120 -8.99 -13.79 -18.88
CA SER A 120 -7.67 -14.39 -19.14
C SER A 120 -7.68 -15.39 -20.30
N SER A 121 -8.85 -16.00 -20.58
CA SER A 121 -9.01 -16.98 -21.67
C SER A 121 -9.67 -16.37 -22.92
N SER A 122 -10.61 -15.44 -22.75
CA SER A 122 -11.36 -14.84 -23.85
C SER A 122 -10.80 -13.51 -24.35
N GLY A 123 -9.81 -12.94 -23.65
CA GLY A 123 -9.36 -11.58 -23.86
C GLY A 123 -10.40 -10.55 -23.41
N VAL A 124 -10.11 -9.27 -23.66
CA VAL A 124 -10.98 -8.14 -23.31
C VAL A 124 -11.18 -7.23 -24.52
N LYS A 125 -12.38 -6.62 -24.63
CA LYS A 125 -12.65 -5.63 -25.67
C LYS A 125 -12.27 -4.23 -25.18
N THR A 126 -11.31 -3.60 -25.84
CA THR A 126 -10.94 -2.21 -25.59
C THR A 126 -11.83 -1.26 -26.40
N ARG A 127 -12.09 -0.07 -25.88
CA ARG A 127 -12.62 1.06 -26.67
C ARG A 127 -11.41 1.89 -27.11
N ILE A 128 -11.24 2.04 -28.42
CA ILE A 128 -10.31 3.01 -29.04
C ILE A 128 -11.18 4.14 -29.57
#